data_AF-X1N5M9-F1
#
_entry.id   AF-X1N5M9-F1
#
_cell.length_a   1.000
_cell.length_b   1.000
_cell.length_c   1.000
_cell.angle_alpha   90.00
_cell.angle_beta   90.00
_cell.angle_gamma   90.00
#
_symmetry.space_group_name_H-M   'P 1'
#
loop_
_entity.id
_entity.type
_entity.pdbx_description
1 polymer ?
#
loop_
_entity_poly.entity_id
_entity_poly.type
_entity_poly.pdbx_seq_one_letter_code
_entity_poly.pdbx_strand_id
1 'polypeptide(L)'
;MLVEETTEDVFRGADLVLFAGKEGAKGASVTWRKTAEKAGAICIDNGRDFRLAEDVPLVVPEVNADAIKEGVRFIASPNCSTIQLVVALAPIHRTTRIKRIIISSYQSTSGWGVKGPEELRRQTPMALESLENITFDPTVFARPIAFNCIPHIEPFMEENYTREELKLVYETRKILGDQNIQISATAVRVPVFVGHGEAIWIETEKPIKPEQAYDILKNSPGIILMDDLVEGNPRGDKNERSYPTLL
;
A
#
# COMPACT_ATOMS: atom_id res chain seq x y z
N MET A 1 13.71 -12.44 -21.88
CA MET A 1 12.32 -12.39 -21.39
C MET A 1 11.44 -12.74 -22.57
N LEU A 2 10.65 -13.81 -22.48
CA LEU A 2 9.63 -14.09 -23.48
C LEU A 2 8.49 -13.10 -23.24
N VAL A 3 8.09 -12.36 -24.27
CA VAL A 3 6.92 -11.47 -24.24
C VAL A 3 6.01 -11.94 -25.34
N GLU A 4 4.83 -12.41 -24.95
CA GLU A 4 3.83 -12.92 -25.87
C GLU A 4 2.45 -12.42 -25.46
N GLU A 5 1.52 -12.46 -26.42
CA GLU A 5 0.13 -12.12 -26.17
C GLU A 5 -0.51 -13.17 -25.23
N THR A 6 -1.32 -12.70 -24.28
CA THR A 6 -2.05 -13.61 -23.40
C THR A 6 -3.16 -14.32 -24.20
N THR A 7 -3.03 -15.64 -24.33
CA THR A 7 -4.04 -16.52 -24.92
C THR A 7 -4.47 -17.59 -23.90
N GLU A 8 -5.50 -18.38 -24.17
CA GLU A 8 -5.90 -19.45 -23.24
C GLU A 8 -4.78 -20.50 -23.05
N ASP A 9 -3.96 -20.72 -24.08
CA ASP A 9 -2.94 -21.76 -24.09
C ASP A 9 -1.78 -21.46 -23.12
N VAL A 10 -1.51 -20.18 -22.82
CA VAL A 10 -0.43 -19.78 -21.90
C VAL A 10 -0.68 -20.25 -20.45
N PHE A 11 -1.92 -20.62 -20.12
CA PHE A 11 -2.26 -21.13 -18.79
C PHE A 11 -2.10 -22.65 -18.66
N ARG A 12 -1.94 -23.38 -19.77
CA ARG A 12 -1.84 -24.85 -19.72
C ARG A 12 -0.54 -25.26 -19.04
N GLY A 13 -0.67 -26.03 -17.95
CA GLY A 13 0.47 -26.50 -17.16
C GLY A 13 1.09 -25.44 -16.24
N ALA A 14 0.47 -24.26 -16.11
CA ALA A 14 0.91 -23.27 -15.14
C ALA A 14 0.41 -23.65 -13.74
N ASP A 15 1.33 -23.77 -12.78
CA ASP A 15 0.99 -23.99 -11.37
C ASP A 15 0.52 -22.69 -10.69
N LEU A 16 1.15 -21.57 -11.06
CA LEU A 16 0.93 -20.25 -10.49
C LEU A 16 0.83 -19.19 -11.59
N VAL A 17 -0.18 -18.32 -11.49
CA VAL A 17 -0.39 -17.18 -12.38
C VAL A 17 -0.43 -15.90 -11.56
N LEU A 18 0.45 -14.95 -11.90
CA LEU A 18 0.53 -13.65 -11.26
C LEU A 18 -0.08 -12.60 -12.20
N PHE A 19 -1.22 -12.03 -11.81
CA PHE A 19 -1.81 -10.90 -12.53
C PHE A 19 -1.22 -9.60 -11.98
N ALA A 20 -0.33 -8.99 -12.77
CA ALA A 20 0.30 -7.71 -12.47
C ALA A 20 -0.08 -6.68 -13.54
N GLY A 21 -1.27 -6.09 -13.40
CA GLY A 21 -1.78 -5.04 -14.27
C GLY A 21 -1.58 -3.64 -13.67
N LYS A 22 -1.74 -2.60 -14.49
CA LYS A 22 -1.73 -1.22 -14.01
C LYS A 22 -2.94 -0.96 -13.10
N GLU A 23 -2.70 -0.42 -11.90
CA GLU A 23 -3.78 0.04 -11.02
C GLU A 23 -4.62 1.13 -11.72
N GLY A 24 -5.94 1.01 -11.68
CA GLY A 24 -6.84 1.94 -12.38
C GLY A 24 -7.45 1.44 -13.69
N ALA A 25 -6.88 0.42 -14.33
CA ALA A 25 -7.44 -0.23 -15.51
C ALA A 25 -8.22 -1.50 -15.14
N LYS A 26 -9.12 -1.95 -16.02
CA LYS A 26 -9.75 -3.28 -15.89
C LYS A 26 -8.63 -4.33 -15.96
N GLY A 27 -8.43 -5.06 -14.88
CA GLY A 27 -7.33 -6.00 -14.72
C GLY A 27 -7.44 -7.17 -15.69
N ALA A 28 -6.28 -7.71 -16.09
CA ALA A 28 -6.20 -8.95 -16.88
C ALA A 28 -6.94 -10.11 -16.19
N SER A 29 -6.98 -10.11 -14.84
CA SER A 29 -7.71 -11.08 -14.03
C SER A 29 -9.21 -11.08 -14.31
N VAL A 30 -9.82 -9.94 -14.68
CA VAL A 30 -11.25 -9.87 -15.00
C VAL A 30 -11.59 -10.71 -16.24
N THR A 31 -10.66 -10.75 -17.20
CA THR A 31 -10.81 -11.54 -18.43
C THR A 31 -10.35 -12.97 -18.22
N TRP A 32 -9.21 -13.17 -17.58
CA TRP A 32 -8.47 -14.42 -17.66
C TRP A 32 -8.53 -15.30 -16.40
N ARG A 33 -9.02 -14.80 -15.25
CA ARG A 33 -9.00 -15.60 -14.00
C ARG A 33 -9.67 -16.96 -14.16
N LYS A 34 -10.86 -16.99 -14.77
CA LYS A 34 -11.64 -18.23 -14.93
C LYS A 34 -10.92 -19.23 -15.83
N THR A 35 -10.20 -18.75 -16.84
CA THR A 35 -9.43 -19.60 -17.75
C THR A 35 -8.23 -20.20 -17.03
N ALA A 36 -7.48 -19.37 -16.29
CA ALA A 36 -6.35 -19.82 -15.49
C ALA A 36 -6.76 -20.83 -14.38
N GLU A 37 -7.84 -20.55 -13.65
CA GLU A 37 -8.38 -21.44 -12.62
C GLU A 37 -8.83 -22.79 -13.22
N LYS A 38 -9.49 -22.78 -14.39
CA LYS A 38 -9.88 -24.01 -15.11
C LYS A 38 -8.68 -24.81 -15.60
N ALA A 39 -7.57 -24.16 -15.94
CA ALA A 39 -6.32 -24.82 -16.28
C ALA A 39 -5.61 -25.44 -15.06
N GLY A 40 -6.13 -25.20 -13.84
CA GLY A 40 -5.62 -25.75 -12.59
C GLY A 40 -4.70 -24.81 -11.81
N ALA A 41 -4.38 -23.64 -12.35
CA ALA A 41 -3.46 -22.69 -11.73
C ALA A 41 -4.04 -22.06 -10.46
N ILE A 42 -3.16 -21.76 -9.50
CA ILE A 42 -3.44 -20.79 -8.44
C ILE A 42 -3.15 -19.40 -8.99
N CYS A 43 -4.05 -18.46 -8.76
CA CYS A 43 -3.97 -17.09 -9.27
C CYS A 43 -3.76 -16.13 -8.11
N ILE A 44 -2.77 -15.24 -8.25
CA ILE A 44 -2.56 -14.11 -7.34
C ILE A 44 -2.72 -12.83 -8.15
N ASP A 45 -3.65 -11.96 -7.75
CA ASP A 45 -3.97 -10.73 -8.47
C ASP A 45 -3.58 -9.49 -7.67
N ASN A 46 -2.72 -8.65 -8.26
CA ASN A 46 -2.41 -7.33 -7.70
C ASN A 46 -3.45 -6.28 -8.09
N GLY A 47 -4.32 -6.59 -9.07
CA GLY A 47 -5.43 -5.75 -9.48
C GLY A 47 -6.43 -5.47 -8.36
N ARG A 48 -7.18 -4.38 -8.53
CA ARG A 48 -8.17 -3.93 -7.54
C ARG A 48 -9.54 -4.58 -7.69
N ASP A 49 -9.85 -5.14 -8.86
CA ASP A 49 -11.21 -5.48 -9.29
C ASP A 49 -11.92 -6.47 -8.36
N PHE A 50 -11.15 -7.36 -7.70
CA PHE A 50 -11.67 -8.41 -6.84
C PHE A 50 -11.31 -8.25 -5.35
N ARG A 51 -10.60 -7.20 -4.95
CA ARG A 51 -10.12 -7.05 -3.56
C ARG A 51 -11.24 -7.08 -2.53
N LEU A 52 -12.40 -6.52 -2.86
CA LEU A 52 -13.57 -6.47 -1.96
C LEU A 52 -14.64 -7.54 -2.27
N ALA A 53 -14.43 -8.42 -3.26
CA ALA A 53 -15.36 -9.50 -3.54
C ALA A 53 -15.45 -10.47 -2.35
N GLU A 54 -16.67 -10.89 -1.97
CA GLU A 54 -16.89 -11.72 -0.78
C GLU A 54 -16.25 -13.12 -0.89
N ASP A 55 -16.22 -13.67 -2.10
CA ASP A 55 -15.67 -14.99 -2.43
C ASP A 55 -14.15 -15.00 -2.65
N VAL A 56 -13.50 -13.83 -2.62
CA VAL A 56 -12.06 -13.69 -2.88
C VAL A 56 -11.33 -13.27 -1.61
N PRO A 57 -10.41 -14.09 -1.08
CA PRO A 57 -9.59 -13.68 0.06
C PRO A 57 -8.62 -12.56 -0.35
N LEU A 58 -8.57 -11.52 0.49
CA LEU A 58 -7.65 -10.40 0.38
C LEU A 58 -6.56 -10.60 1.43
N VAL A 59 -5.34 -10.94 1.00
CA VAL A 59 -4.37 -11.60 1.89
C VAL A 59 -3.09 -10.79 2.07
N VAL A 60 -2.70 -10.61 3.33
CA VAL A 60 -1.33 -10.29 3.75
C VAL A 60 -0.84 -11.47 4.59
N PRO A 61 0.18 -12.23 4.14
CA PRO A 61 0.56 -13.50 4.78
C PRO A 61 0.81 -13.42 6.29
N GLU A 62 1.45 -12.35 6.76
CA GLU A 62 1.76 -12.10 8.18
C GLU A 62 0.51 -11.81 9.03
N VAL A 63 -0.60 -11.45 8.38
CA VAL A 63 -1.82 -10.94 9.02
C VAL A 63 -2.97 -11.94 8.97
N ASN A 64 -3.27 -12.51 7.81
CA ASN A 64 -4.49 -13.30 7.62
C ASN A 64 -4.32 -14.43 6.59
N ALA A 65 -3.17 -15.12 6.59
CA ALA A 65 -2.95 -16.28 5.71
C ALA A 65 -4.04 -17.37 5.86
N ASP A 66 -4.66 -17.48 7.03
CA ASP A 66 -5.77 -18.39 7.32
C ASP A 66 -7.08 -18.05 6.57
N ALA A 67 -7.16 -16.87 5.92
CA ALA A 67 -8.24 -16.54 5.00
C ALA A 67 -8.23 -17.40 3.73
N ILE A 68 -7.09 -18.01 3.38
CA ILE A 68 -6.98 -18.94 2.25
C ILE A 68 -7.55 -20.29 2.69
N LYS A 69 -8.80 -20.57 2.33
CA LYS A 69 -9.46 -21.85 2.59
C LYS A 69 -9.11 -22.90 1.54
N GLU A 70 -9.36 -24.17 1.86
CA GLU A 70 -9.18 -25.27 0.93
C GLU A 70 -10.01 -25.03 -0.35
N GLY A 71 -9.41 -25.28 -1.51
CA GLY A 71 -10.06 -25.10 -2.81
C GLY A 71 -10.03 -23.67 -3.36
N VAL A 72 -9.56 -22.67 -2.58
CA VAL A 72 -9.33 -21.31 -3.11
C VAL A 72 -8.25 -21.37 -4.20
N ARG A 73 -8.60 -20.88 -5.39
CA ARG A 73 -7.70 -20.81 -6.55
C ARG A 73 -7.37 -19.37 -6.96
N PHE A 74 -8.02 -18.38 -6.37
CA PHE A 74 -7.81 -16.97 -6.70
C PHE A 74 -7.69 -16.13 -5.43
N ILE A 75 -6.58 -15.43 -5.29
CA ILE A 75 -6.22 -14.63 -4.12
C ILE A 75 -5.94 -13.20 -4.58
N ALA A 76 -6.53 -12.22 -3.89
CA ALA A 76 -6.23 -10.81 -4.15
C ALA A 76 -5.10 -10.33 -3.22
N SER A 77 -4.16 -9.59 -3.79
CA SER A 77 -3.18 -8.79 -3.06
C SER A 77 -3.79 -7.40 -2.78
N PRO A 78 -3.63 -6.87 -1.56
CA PRO A 78 -4.11 -5.52 -1.24
C PRO A 78 -3.30 -4.42 -1.92
N ASN A 79 -3.78 -3.19 -1.78
CA ASN A 79 -3.06 -1.99 -2.13
C ASN A 79 -1.78 -1.85 -1.30
N CYS A 80 -0.73 -1.27 -1.90
CA CYS A 80 0.58 -1.09 -1.29
C CYS A 80 0.52 -0.35 0.07
N SER A 81 -0.31 0.70 0.18
CA SER A 81 -0.47 1.46 1.43
C SER A 81 -1.19 0.63 2.50
N THR A 82 -2.24 -0.11 2.13
CA THR A 82 -2.93 -1.03 3.04
C THR A 82 -1.99 -2.09 3.60
N ILE A 83 -1.12 -2.70 2.77
CA ILE A 83 -0.24 -3.80 3.20
C ILE A 83 0.65 -3.36 4.38
N GLN A 84 1.37 -2.25 4.24
CA GLN A 84 2.25 -1.76 5.31
C GLN A 84 1.47 -1.38 6.57
N LEU A 85 0.28 -0.79 6.41
CA LEU A 85 -0.60 -0.40 7.51
C LEU A 85 -1.02 -1.63 8.32
N VAL A 86 -1.55 -2.66 7.66
CA VAL A 86 -2.09 -3.83 8.38
C VAL A 86 -0.99 -4.72 8.94
N VAL A 87 0.19 -4.79 8.33
CA VAL A 87 1.36 -5.47 8.94
C VAL A 87 1.68 -4.83 10.29
N ALA A 88 1.73 -3.49 10.35
CA ALA A 88 2.00 -2.77 11.60
C ALA A 88 0.86 -2.87 12.62
N LEU A 89 -0.39 -2.80 12.18
CA LEU A 89 -1.55 -2.69 13.08
C LEU A 89 -2.13 -4.03 13.53
N ALA A 90 -2.04 -5.09 12.73
CA ALA A 90 -2.58 -6.41 13.08
C ALA A 90 -2.10 -6.94 14.44
N PRO A 91 -0.80 -6.91 14.80
CA PRO A 91 -0.37 -7.44 16.08
C PRO A 91 -0.90 -6.63 17.27
N ILE A 92 -1.00 -5.29 17.15
CA ILE A 92 -1.61 -4.43 18.17
C ILE A 92 -3.12 -4.71 18.28
N HIS A 93 -3.80 -4.84 17.13
CA HIS A 93 -5.24 -5.11 17.07
C HIS A 93 -5.60 -6.44 17.73
N ARG A 94 -4.77 -7.49 17.56
CA ARG A 94 -4.96 -8.78 18.23
C ARG A 94 -4.85 -8.68 19.76
N THR A 95 -4.04 -7.77 20.29
CA THR A 95 -3.84 -7.61 21.74
C THR A 95 -4.93 -6.79 22.41
N THR A 96 -5.27 -5.62 21.88
CA THR A 96 -6.14 -4.65 22.57
C THR A 96 -7.34 -4.17 21.76
N ARG A 97 -7.49 -4.64 20.51
CA ARG A 97 -8.46 -4.13 19.51
C ARG A 97 -8.30 -2.63 19.26
N ILE A 98 -8.39 -2.25 17.99
CA ILE A 98 -8.28 -0.86 17.55
C ILE A 98 -9.70 -0.36 17.25
N LYS A 99 -10.08 0.76 17.86
CA LYS A 99 -11.38 1.43 17.67
C LYS A 99 -11.34 2.41 16.51
N ARG A 100 -10.28 3.23 16.45
CA ARG A 100 -10.13 4.31 15.48
C ARG A 100 -8.73 4.36 14.90
N ILE A 101 -8.64 4.69 13.62
CA ILE A 101 -7.39 4.89 12.89
C ILE A 101 -7.52 6.21 12.11
N ILE A 102 -6.52 7.09 12.24
CA ILE A 102 -6.36 8.29 11.41
C ILE A 102 -5.02 8.16 10.68
N ILE A 103 -5.05 8.25 9.35
CA ILE A 103 -3.87 8.06 8.50
C ILE A 103 -3.62 9.30 7.67
N SER A 104 -2.37 9.74 7.61
CA SER A 104 -1.86 10.60 6.54
C SER A 104 -0.74 9.84 5.83
N SER A 105 -0.98 9.45 4.57
CA SER A 105 0.03 8.74 3.79
C SER A 105 0.86 9.71 2.95
N TYR A 106 2.14 9.38 2.83
CA TYR A 106 3.18 10.06 2.07
C TYR A 106 3.68 9.07 1.02
N GLN A 107 2.90 8.90 -0.04
CA GLN A 107 3.16 7.87 -1.03
C GLN A 107 4.19 8.34 -2.06
N SER A 108 5.16 7.47 -2.38
CA SER A 108 6.15 7.68 -3.44
C SER A 108 5.56 7.71 -4.84
N THR A 109 6.29 8.31 -5.76
CA THR A 109 5.95 8.39 -7.19
C THR A 109 5.89 7.03 -7.88
N SER A 110 6.63 6.01 -7.41
CA SER A 110 6.58 4.64 -7.93
C SER A 110 5.20 4.00 -7.89
N GLY A 111 4.31 4.44 -7.00
CA GLY A 111 2.92 3.95 -6.92
C GLY A 111 2.11 4.25 -8.19
N TRP A 112 2.55 5.20 -9.03
CA TRP A 112 1.92 5.46 -10.33
C TRP A 112 2.41 4.54 -11.46
N GLY A 113 3.43 3.72 -11.18
CA GLY A 113 4.20 2.98 -12.18
C GLY A 113 5.35 3.80 -12.76
N VAL A 114 5.96 3.28 -13.81
CA VAL A 114 7.24 3.77 -14.38
C VAL A 114 7.25 5.27 -14.66
N LYS A 115 6.15 5.83 -15.14
CA LYS A 115 6.03 7.27 -15.46
C LYS A 115 6.17 8.19 -14.26
N GLY A 116 5.78 7.76 -13.06
CA GLY A 116 5.84 8.62 -11.86
C GLY A 116 7.27 9.02 -11.49
N PRO A 117 8.18 8.04 -11.27
CA PRO A 117 9.59 8.31 -11.02
C PRO A 117 10.32 9.01 -12.18
N GLU A 118 9.96 8.71 -13.43
CA GLU A 118 10.49 9.41 -14.61
C GLU A 118 10.13 10.90 -14.58
N GLU A 119 8.87 11.21 -14.28
CA GLU A 119 8.36 12.56 -14.17
C GLU A 119 9.07 13.35 -13.06
N LEU A 120 9.21 12.76 -11.85
CA LEU A 120 9.99 13.37 -10.77
C LEU A 120 11.43 13.64 -11.19
N ARG A 121 12.12 12.64 -11.77
CA ARG A 121 13.51 12.76 -12.22
C ARG A 121 13.70 13.89 -13.23
N ARG A 122 12.77 14.04 -14.17
CA ARG A 122 12.81 15.09 -15.19
C ARG A 122 12.55 16.48 -14.60
N GLN A 123 11.61 16.58 -13.66
CA GLN A 123 11.23 17.85 -13.04
C GLN A 123 12.26 18.37 -12.03
N THR A 124 12.98 17.50 -11.31
CA THR A 124 13.96 17.91 -10.28
C THR A 124 14.96 18.97 -10.75
N PRO A 125 15.74 18.78 -11.84
CA PRO A 125 16.68 19.80 -12.30
C PRO A 125 16.00 21.11 -12.69
N MET A 126 14.82 21.05 -13.32
CA MET A 126 14.05 22.24 -13.68
C MET A 126 13.64 23.04 -12.43
N ALA A 127 13.19 22.33 -11.40
CA ALA A 127 12.73 22.92 -10.16
C ALA A 127 13.88 23.51 -9.32
N LEU A 128 15.12 23.04 -9.52
CA LEU A 128 16.32 23.65 -8.96
C LEU A 128 16.68 24.97 -9.65
N GLU A 129 16.29 25.16 -10.91
CA GLU A 129 16.44 26.43 -11.63
C GLU A 129 15.31 27.41 -11.33
N SER A 130 14.05 26.95 -11.37
CA SER A 130 12.86 27.75 -11.05
C SER A 130 11.63 26.89 -10.75
N LEU A 131 10.85 27.29 -9.74
CA LEU A 131 9.57 26.66 -9.41
C LEU A 131 8.41 27.11 -10.32
N GLU A 132 8.57 28.19 -11.08
CA GLU A 132 7.51 28.74 -11.94
C GLU A 132 7.41 28.04 -13.30
N ASN A 133 8.54 27.50 -13.80
CA ASN A 133 8.67 26.99 -15.17
C ASN A 133 8.89 25.47 -15.23
N ILE A 134 8.19 24.70 -14.39
CA ILE A 134 8.28 23.23 -14.40
C ILE A 134 7.28 22.64 -15.40
N THR A 135 7.78 22.05 -16.48
CA THR A 135 6.92 21.31 -17.42
C THR A 135 6.52 19.96 -16.84
N PHE A 136 5.25 19.59 -16.95
CA PHE A 136 4.74 18.32 -16.44
C PHE A 136 3.73 17.65 -17.38
N ASP A 137 3.62 16.33 -17.30
CA ASP A 137 2.60 15.54 -17.98
C ASP A 137 1.32 15.51 -17.12
N PRO A 138 0.23 16.20 -17.52
CA PRO A 138 -1.01 16.23 -16.74
C PRO A 138 -1.73 14.88 -16.73
N THR A 139 -1.33 13.92 -17.56
CA THR A 139 -1.82 12.53 -17.53
C THR A 139 -1.13 11.68 -16.46
N VAL A 140 -0.06 12.21 -15.85
CA VAL A 140 0.68 11.56 -14.77
C VAL A 140 0.29 12.16 -13.41
N PHE A 141 0.49 13.47 -13.23
CA PHE A 141 0.11 14.17 -11.99
C PHE A 141 -0.65 15.47 -12.32
N ALA A 142 -1.56 15.88 -11.44
CA ALA A 142 -2.35 17.10 -11.62
C ALA A 142 -1.53 18.41 -11.55
N ARG A 143 -0.32 18.32 -10.97
CA ARG A 143 0.65 19.40 -10.78
C ARG A 143 2.07 18.81 -10.84
N PRO A 144 3.10 19.65 -11.04
CA PRO A 144 4.47 19.24 -10.80
C PRO A 144 4.62 18.60 -9.42
N ILE A 145 5.32 17.47 -9.36
CA ILE A 145 5.56 16.71 -8.13
C ILE A 145 6.89 17.10 -7.49
N ALA A 146 7.89 17.54 -8.27
CA ALA A 146 9.17 17.99 -7.72
C ALA A 146 8.97 19.10 -6.68
N PHE A 147 9.50 18.87 -5.47
CA PHE A 147 9.37 19.75 -4.30
C PHE A 147 7.91 20.11 -3.92
N ASN A 148 6.95 19.21 -4.18
CA ASN A 148 5.54 19.46 -3.92
C ASN A 148 4.83 18.26 -3.27
N CYS A 149 3.75 18.53 -2.54
CA CYS A 149 2.86 17.52 -1.95
C CYS A 149 1.48 17.63 -2.61
N ILE A 150 0.99 16.54 -3.20
CA ILE A 150 -0.30 16.51 -3.90
C ILE A 150 -1.28 15.66 -3.08
N PRO A 151 -2.21 16.26 -2.32
CA PRO A 151 -3.20 15.54 -1.50
C PRO A 151 -4.34 14.98 -2.36
N HIS A 152 -3.99 14.21 -3.38
CA HIS A 152 -4.92 13.63 -4.35
C HIS A 152 -4.24 12.44 -5.02
N ILE A 153 -4.71 11.23 -4.70
CA ILE A 153 -4.28 9.99 -5.34
C ILE A 153 -5.51 9.22 -5.79
N GLU A 154 -5.58 8.91 -7.09
CA GLU A 154 -6.77 8.37 -7.75
C GLU A 154 -8.00 9.30 -7.70
N PRO A 155 -9.03 9.06 -8.54
CA PRO A 155 -10.21 9.93 -8.59
C PRO A 155 -10.97 10.03 -7.26
N PHE A 156 -11.59 11.17 -7.02
CA PHE A 156 -12.62 11.35 -6.00
C PHE A 156 -13.85 10.48 -6.28
N MET A 157 -14.46 10.01 -5.19
CA MET A 157 -15.67 9.19 -5.14
C MET A 157 -16.83 10.01 -4.58
N GLU A 158 -18.03 9.44 -4.53
CA GLU A 158 -19.27 10.17 -4.17
C GLU A 158 -19.22 10.74 -2.74
N GLU A 159 -18.45 10.12 -1.85
CA GLU A 159 -18.30 10.50 -0.44
C GLU A 159 -17.24 11.60 -0.20
N ASN A 160 -16.73 12.24 -1.27
CA ASN A 160 -15.62 13.21 -1.26
C ASN A 160 -14.29 12.67 -0.70
N TYR A 161 -14.15 11.35 -0.64
CA TYR A 161 -12.86 10.67 -0.49
C TYR A 161 -12.32 10.30 -1.87
N THR A 162 -10.99 10.30 -2.01
CA THR A 162 -10.34 9.65 -3.14
C THR A 162 -10.47 8.13 -3.02
N ARG A 163 -10.41 7.46 -4.16
CA ARG A 163 -10.45 5.99 -4.18
C ARG A 163 -9.30 5.37 -3.41
N GLU A 164 -8.12 5.99 -3.43
CA GLU A 164 -6.96 5.51 -2.66
C GLU A 164 -7.22 5.56 -1.15
N GLU A 165 -7.86 6.62 -0.66
CA GLU A 165 -8.26 6.73 0.75
C GLU A 165 -9.30 5.66 1.13
N LEU A 166 -10.26 5.39 0.25
CA LEU A 166 -11.26 4.34 0.50
C LEU A 166 -10.66 2.92 0.49
N LYS A 167 -9.58 2.67 -0.26
CA LYS A 167 -8.86 1.39 -0.17
C LYS A 167 -8.30 1.17 1.23
N LEU A 168 -7.63 2.17 1.81
CA LEU A 168 -7.14 2.13 3.19
C LEU A 168 -8.27 1.83 4.20
N VAL A 169 -9.49 2.32 3.94
CA VAL A 169 -10.65 2.03 4.79
C VAL A 169 -11.15 0.60 4.62
N TYR A 170 -11.57 0.23 3.41
CA TYR A 170 -12.28 -1.03 3.16
C TYR A 170 -11.38 -2.25 3.21
N GLU A 171 -10.18 -2.16 2.64
CA GLU A 171 -9.24 -3.27 2.62
C GLU A 171 -8.73 -3.57 4.04
N THR A 172 -8.43 -2.55 4.86
CA THR A 172 -8.03 -2.74 6.26
C THR A 172 -9.09 -3.49 7.06
N ARG A 173 -10.37 -3.09 6.95
CA ARG A 173 -11.49 -3.79 7.64
C ARG A 173 -11.62 -5.24 7.20
N LYS A 174 -11.47 -5.51 5.90
CA LYS A 174 -11.53 -6.88 5.36
C LYS A 174 -10.37 -7.74 5.84
N ILE A 175 -9.14 -7.21 5.80
CA ILE A 175 -7.92 -7.94 6.18
C ILE A 175 -7.88 -8.22 7.69
N LEU A 176 -8.25 -7.23 8.52
CA LEU A 176 -8.30 -7.39 9.97
C LEU A 176 -9.55 -8.14 10.47
N GLY A 177 -10.54 -8.38 9.59
CA GLY A 177 -11.78 -9.06 9.92
C GLY A 177 -12.68 -8.28 10.89
N ASP A 178 -12.62 -6.95 10.86
CA ASP A 178 -13.37 -6.08 11.77
C ASP A 178 -13.94 -4.85 11.04
N GLN A 179 -15.25 -4.85 10.83
CA GLN A 179 -15.97 -3.77 10.16
C GLN A 179 -16.25 -2.56 11.07
N ASN A 180 -16.07 -2.70 12.38
CA ASN A 180 -16.40 -1.66 13.35
C ASN A 180 -15.28 -0.62 13.51
N ILE A 181 -14.08 -0.88 12.97
CA ILE A 181 -12.97 0.06 13.02
C ILE A 181 -13.35 1.36 12.28
N GLN A 182 -13.28 2.47 12.99
CA GLN A 182 -13.47 3.81 12.42
C GLN A 182 -12.17 4.25 11.75
N ILE A 183 -12.18 4.49 10.45
CA ILE A 183 -10.97 4.84 9.70
C ILE A 183 -11.23 6.13 8.92
N SER A 184 -10.31 7.07 9.02
CA SER A 184 -10.21 8.24 8.15
C SER A 184 -8.79 8.35 7.62
N ALA A 185 -8.65 8.51 6.31
CA ALA A 185 -7.36 8.55 5.63
C ALA A 185 -7.27 9.77 4.72
N THR A 186 -6.07 10.34 4.64
CA THR A 186 -5.69 11.32 3.63
C THR A 186 -4.51 10.78 2.83
N ALA A 187 -4.64 10.73 1.51
CA ALA A 187 -3.61 10.19 0.63
C ALA A 187 -2.85 11.30 -0.12
N VAL A 188 -1.55 11.43 0.17
CA VAL A 188 -0.70 12.49 -0.38
C VAL A 188 0.44 11.88 -1.20
N ARG A 189 0.56 12.28 -2.46
CA ARG A 189 1.73 11.95 -3.30
C ARG A 189 2.85 12.93 -2.95
N VAL A 190 4.04 12.39 -2.68
CA VAL A 190 5.24 13.15 -2.28
C VAL A 190 6.41 12.92 -3.25
N PRO A 191 7.44 13.79 -3.29
CA PRO A 191 8.55 13.70 -4.23
C PRO A 191 9.59 12.66 -3.77
N VAL A 192 9.13 11.45 -3.47
CA VAL A 192 9.95 10.29 -3.11
C VAL A 192 9.91 9.33 -4.28
N PHE A 193 11.06 8.76 -4.66
CA PHE A 193 11.14 7.81 -5.77
C PHE A 193 10.44 6.49 -5.43
N VAL A 194 10.81 5.87 -4.30
CA VAL A 194 10.34 4.56 -3.86
C VAL A 194 10.19 4.56 -2.34
N GLY A 195 9.18 3.85 -1.83
CA GLY A 195 8.88 3.73 -0.41
C GLY A 195 7.77 4.70 0.01
N HIS A 196 6.70 4.16 0.59
CA HIS A 196 5.61 4.98 1.15
C HIS A 196 5.88 5.21 2.64
N GLY A 197 5.54 6.40 3.12
CA GLY A 197 5.49 6.71 4.54
C GLY A 197 4.04 6.86 4.98
N GLU A 198 3.75 6.56 6.24
CA GLU A 198 2.44 6.80 6.83
C GLU A 198 2.60 7.36 8.24
N ALA A 199 1.95 8.48 8.52
CA ALA A 199 1.71 8.95 9.87
C ALA A 199 0.38 8.36 10.33
N ILE A 200 0.44 7.49 11.34
CA ILE A 200 -0.70 6.70 11.81
C ILE A 200 -0.96 7.05 13.27
N TRP A 201 -2.19 7.45 13.54
CA TRP A 201 -2.70 7.59 14.90
C TRP A 201 -3.79 6.55 15.14
N ILE A 202 -3.76 5.89 16.30
CA ILE A 202 -4.73 4.86 16.68
C ILE A 202 -5.33 5.11 18.06
N GLU A 203 -6.60 4.72 18.21
CA GLU A 203 -7.28 4.60 19.50
C GLU A 203 -7.58 3.12 19.76
N THR A 204 -7.21 2.60 20.93
CA THR A 204 -7.41 1.19 21.30
C THR A 204 -8.57 1.01 22.28
N GLU A 205 -9.15 -0.19 22.35
CA GLU A 205 -10.27 -0.42 23.28
C GLU A 205 -9.86 -0.32 24.75
N LYS A 206 -8.68 -0.82 25.05
CA LYS A 206 -8.04 -0.76 26.36
C LYS A 206 -6.74 0.04 26.27
N PRO A 207 -6.30 0.71 27.34
CA PRO A 207 -5.00 1.36 27.35
C PRO A 207 -3.86 0.37 27.07
N ILE A 208 -2.94 0.78 26.21
CA ILE A 208 -1.68 0.09 25.96
C ILE A 208 -0.53 1.04 26.28
N LYS A 209 0.48 0.55 26.99
CA LYS A 209 1.68 1.36 27.27
C LYS A 209 2.61 1.36 26.05
N PRO A 210 3.36 2.44 25.78
CA PRO A 210 4.33 2.48 24.68
C PRO A 210 5.30 1.30 24.67
N GLU A 211 5.80 0.88 25.85
CA GLU A 211 6.75 -0.23 25.96
C GLU A 211 6.14 -1.56 25.49
N GLN A 212 4.86 -1.78 25.79
CA GLN A 212 4.14 -2.96 25.32
C GLN A 212 3.93 -2.92 23.81
N ALA A 213 3.65 -1.74 23.24
CA ALA A 213 3.53 -1.58 21.80
C ALA A 213 4.88 -1.86 21.10
N TYR A 214 5.99 -1.38 21.65
CA TYR A 214 7.33 -1.67 21.14
C TYR A 214 7.64 -3.17 21.17
N ASP A 215 7.37 -3.85 22.28
CA ASP A 215 7.59 -5.29 22.40
C ASP A 215 6.75 -6.08 21.38
N ILE A 216 5.49 -5.68 21.17
CA ILE A 216 4.62 -6.30 20.16
C ILE A 216 5.21 -6.12 18.76
N LEU A 217 5.55 -4.88 18.39
CA LEU A 217 6.03 -4.56 17.04
C LEU A 217 7.40 -5.19 16.76
N LYS A 218 8.33 -5.14 17.72
CA LYS A 218 9.68 -5.70 17.59
C LYS A 218 9.67 -7.23 17.38
N ASN A 219 8.69 -7.92 17.96
CA ASN A 219 8.58 -9.38 17.85
C ASN A 219 7.61 -9.83 16.74
N SER A 220 7.06 -8.90 15.95
CA SER A 220 6.12 -9.22 14.88
C SER A 220 6.84 -9.46 13.54
N PRO A 221 6.46 -10.50 12.77
CA PRO A 221 7.05 -10.78 11.47
C PRO A 221 6.77 -9.64 10.48
N GLY A 222 7.74 -9.34 9.63
CA GLY A 222 7.63 -8.27 8.63
C GLY A 222 7.83 -6.84 9.19
N ILE A 223 8.15 -6.69 10.48
CA ILE A 223 8.38 -5.38 11.12
C ILE A 223 9.84 -5.26 11.56
N ILE A 224 10.44 -4.11 11.24
CA ILE A 224 11.68 -3.64 11.85
C ILE A 224 11.32 -2.39 12.65
N LEU A 225 11.45 -2.46 13.98
CA LEU A 225 11.23 -1.32 14.85
C LEU A 225 12.47 -0.41 14.82
N MET A 226 12.29 0.86 14.44
CA MET A 226 13.32 1.89 14.47
C MET A 226 12.85 3.07 15.31
N ASP A 227 13.34 3.16 16.55
CA ASP A 227 12.97 4.24 17.49
C ASP A 227 14.11 4.55 18.50
N ASP A 228 15.35 4.16 18.17
CA ASP A 228 16.51 4.44 19.00
C ASP A 228 16.87 5.93 18.97
N LEU A 229 17.58 6.43 19.99
CA LEU A 229 18.09 7.80 19.98
C LEU A 229 19.37 7.88 19.14
N VAL A 230 19.61 9.02 18.49
CA VAL A 230 20.86 9.28 17.75
C VAL A 230 22.01 9.46 18.74
N GLU A 231 22.96 8.52 18.73
CA GLU A 231 24.22 8.67 19.46
C GLU A 231 25.09 9.77 18.83
N GLY A 232 25.66 10.64 19.67
CA GLY A 232 26.57 11.69 19.20
C GLY A 232 25.92 12.73 18.27
N ASN A 233 24.62 13.01 18.45
CA ASN A 233 23.87 13.93 17.60
C ASN A 233 24.60 15.30 17.45
N PRO A 234 25.06 15.67 16.24
CA PRO A 234 25.78 16.93 16.01
C PRO A 234 24.91 18.17 16.23
N ARG A 235 23.58 18.03 16.26
CA ARG A 235 22.64 19.12 16.57
C ARG A 235 22.41 19.32 18.07
N GLY A 236 22.94 18.43 18.92
CA GLY A 236 22.79 18.51 20.37
C GLY A 236 21.39 18.14 20.90
N ASP A 237 20.48 17.67 20.06
CA ASP A 237 19.17 17.21 20.49
C ASP A 237 19.27 15.78 21.04
N LYS A 238 19.20 15.67 22.37
CA LYS A 238 19.27 14.40 23.10
C LYS A 238 18.05 13.49 22.89
N ASN A 239 16.97 13.99 22.30
CA ASN A 239 15.73 13.26 22.07
C ASN A 239 15.53 12.90 20.58
N GLU A 240 16.49 13.23 19.72
CA GLU A 240 16.41 12.92 18.30
C GLU A 240 16.44 11.40 18.09
N ARG A 241 15.49 10.89 17.30
CA ARG A 241 15.39 9.47 16.94
C ARG A 241 16.23 9.15 15.71
N SER A 242 16.75 7.93 15.65
CA SER A 242 17.39 7.37 14.47
C SER A 242 16.33 7.16 13.38
N TYR A 243 16.66 7.52 12.15
CA TYR A 243 15.80 7.31 10.98
C TYR A 243 16.42 6.25 10.06
N PRO A 244 15.61 5.60 9.20
CA PRO A 244 16.15 4.75 8.16
C PRO A 244 17.09 5.57 7.27
N THR A 245 18.39 5.23 7.27
CA THR A 245 19.29 5.66 6.21
C THR A 245 19.03 4.75 5.02
N LEU A 246 18.98 5.32 3.81
CA LEU A 246 18.92 4.53 2.58
C LEU A 246 20.01 3.44 2.64
N LEU A 247 19.60 2.17 2.58
CA LEU A 247 20.51 1.04 2.34
C LEU A 247 21.17 1.19 0.97
#